data_AF-A0A518KDN2-F1
#
_entry.id   AF-A0A518KDN2-F1
#
_cell.length_a   1.000
_cell.length_b   1.000
_cell.length_c   1.000
_cell.angle_alpha   90.00
_cell.angle_beta   90.00
_cell.angle_gamma   90.00
#
_symmetry.space_group_name_H-M   'P 1'
#
loop_
_entity.id
_entity.type
_entity.pdbx_description
1 polymer ?
#
loop_
_entity_poly.entity_id
_entity_poly.type
_entity_poly.pdbx_seq_one_letter_code
_entity_poly.pdbx_strand_id
1 'polypeptide(L)'
;MTGCQSGGPRMAGLNPFYQPERTTYVVAAKRMDEIRKLAEKSTGEDTPDQQTIVQDLVKPLEKETDPLVRQATLETAAKFNTTLAGKTLIAGLSDESPFVREAACRLLASRPTAGAVEPLTGVVRQDESFDVRVAAAQALEPNGAKPEQLLALLEDPNPAMQLVGVEAMRNATGKDYGGDVAAYVALARGEAPPAREPTSVAARVPDWVPFF
;
A
#
# COMPACT_ATOMS: atom_id res chain seq x y z
N MET A 1 39.84 -23.37 36.13
CA MET A 1 38.77 -24.01 35.33
C MET A 1 37.52 -23.98 36.18
N THR A 2 36.60 -23.06 35.91
CA THR A 2 35.33 -23.03 36.64
C THR A 2 34.25 -22.73 35.61
N GLY A 3 33.56 -23.80 35.20
CA GLY A 3 32.54 -23.75 34.16
C GLY A 3 31.27 -23.08 34.69
N CYS A 4 30.89 -21.96 34.09
CA CYS A 4 29.57 -21.36 34.27
C CYS A 4 28.56 -22.13 33.39
N GLN A 5 27.95 -23.17 33.94
CA GLN A 5 26.70 -23.71 33.40
C GLN A 5 25.55 -22.81 33.88
N SER A 6 25.29 -21.72 33.15
CA SER A 6 23.99 -21.05 33.24
C SER A 6 22.95 -22.00 32.65
N GLY A 7 22.34 -22.79 33.53
CA GLY A 7 21.30 -23.74 33.16
C GLY A 7 20.17 -23.04 32.39
N GLY A 8 19.80 -23.59 31.24
CA GLY A 8 18.67 -23.11 30.45
C GLY A 8 17.33 -23.18 31.22
N PRO A 9 16.25 -22.64 30.64
CA PRO A 9 14.96 -22.40 31.32
C PRO A 9 14.29 -23.64 31.94
N ARG A 10 14.76 -24.86 31.65
CA ARG A 10 14.31 -26.10 32.28
C ARG A 10 14.73 -26.26 33.76
N MET A 11 15.70 -25.49 34.26
CA MET A 11 16.24 -25.60 35.64
C MET A 11 15.68 -24.55 36.61
N ALA A 12 14.73 -23.72 36.17
CA ALA A 12 14.22 -22.56 36.93
C ALA A 12 13.55 -22.93 38.27
N GLY A 13 13.07 -24.17 38.44
CA GLY A 13 12.46 -24.64 39.70
C GLY A 13 13.43 -25.28 40.71
N LEU A 14 14.68 -25.56 40.31
CA LEU A 14 15.63 -26.36 41.10
C LEU A 14 16.84 -25.55 41.60
N ASN A 15 17.08 -24.36 41.03
CA ASN A 15 18.22 -23.54 41.39
C ASN A 15 17.77 -22.30 42.20
N PRO A 16 18.03 -22.25 43.52
CA PRO A 16 17.69 -21.10 44.37
C PRO A 16 18.48 -19.82 44.03
N PHE A 17 19.50 -19.91 43.16
CA PHE A 17 20.25 -18.78 42.62
C PHE A 17 19.89 -18.44 41.17
N TYR A 18 18.87 -19.08 40.58
CA TYR A 18 18.38 -18.70 39.27
C TYR A 18 17.68 -17.35 39.37
N GLN A 19 18.37 -16.31 38.91
CA GLN A 19 17.74 -15.03 38.63
C GLN A 19 17.39 -15.05 37.13
N PRO A 20 16.10 -15.01 36.75
CA PRO A 20 15.78 -14.76 35.36
C PRO A 20 16.39 -13.40 35.01
N GLU A 21 17.38 -13.37 34.14
CA GLU A 21 17.87 -12.15 33.54
C GLU A 21 16.71 -11.56 32.73
N ARG A 22 15.88 -10.75 33.41
CA ARG A 22 14.88 -9.92 32.77
C ARG A 22 15.64 -8.81 32.10
N THR A 23 16.00 -9.04 30.85
CA THR A 23 16.50 -7.96 30.02
C THR A 23 15.49 -6.82 30.07
N THR A 24 15.98 -5.60 30.30
CA THR A 24 15.17 -4.38 30.20
C THR A 24 14.73 -4.09 28.75
N TYR A 25 15.19 -4.90 27.80
CA TYR A 25 14.82 -4.84 26.38
C TYR A 25 13.33 -5.12 26.20
N VAL A 26 12.56 -4.08 25.85
CA VAL A 26 11.22 -4.25 25.32
C VAL A 26 11.35 -4.80 23.90
N VAL A 27 11.03 -6.08 23.73
CA VAL A 27 11.05 -6.73 22.41
C VAL A 27 10.07 -6.06 21.44
N ALA A 28 10.41 -6.05 20.15
CA ALA A 28 9.59 -5.47 19.09
C ALA A 28 8.13 -5.97 19.13
N ALA A 29 7.93 -7.27 19.38
CA ALA A 29 6.60 -7.86 19.52
C ALA A 29 5.74 -7.14 20.58
N LYS A 30 6.30 -6.88 21.76
CA LYS A 30 5.59 -6.19 22.83
C LYS A 30 5.28 -4.74 22.48
N ARG A 31 6.20 -4.05 21.81
CA ARG A 31 5.97 -2.67 21.30
C ARG A 31 4.83 -2.66 20.29
N MET A 32 4.82 -3.60 19.34
CA MET A 32 3.74 -3.73 18.34
C MET A 32 2.39 -4.04 18.99
N ASP A 33 2.36 -4.90 20.01
CA ASP A 33 1.12 -5.20 20.73
C ASP A 33 0.57 -3.97 21.46
N GLU A 34 1.44 -3.15 22.07
CA GLU A 34 1.05 -1.88 22.69
C GLU A 34 0.52 -0.88 21.65
N ILE A 35 1.18 -0.78 20.49
CA ILE A 35 0.75 0.04 19.35
C ILE A 35 -0.62 -0.42 18.84
N ARG A 36 -0.84 -1.72 18.66
CA ARG A 36 -2.10 -2.28 18.15
C ARG A 36 -3.27 -2.06 19.11
N LYS A 37 -3.03 -2.11 20.42
CA LYS A 37 -4.05 -1.79 21.43
C LYS A 37 -4.57 -0.36 21.33
N LEU A 38 -3.75 0.58 20.86
CA LEU A 38 -4.22 1.96 20.66
C LEU A 38 -5.35 2.05 19.63
N ALA A 39 -5.44 1.12 18.67
CA ALA A 39 -6.52 1.09 17.69
C ALA A 39 -7.92 0.94 18.33
N GLU A 40 -8.02 0.30 19.50
CA GLU A 40 -9.29 0.14 20.24
C GLU A 40 -9.87 1.48 20.71
N LYS A 41 -9.04 2.52 20.79
CA LYS A 41 -9.46 3.87 21.15
C LYS A 41 -9.99 4.68 19.96
N SER A 42 -9.98 4.12 18.76
CA SER A 42 -10.53 4.80 17.60
C SER A 42 -12.04 4.97 17.73
N THR A 43 -12.51 6.20 17.54
CA THR A 43 -13.95 6.52 17.52
C THR A 43 -14.50 6.65 16.11
N GLY A 44 -13.65 6.66 15.08
CA GLY A 44 -14.04 6.90 13.69
C GLY A 44 -14.31 8.38 13.34
N GLU A 45 -14.12 9.30 14.29
CA GLU A 45 -14.31 10.74 14.11
C GLU A 45 -12.99 11.52 14.20
N ASP A 46 -12.89 12.66 13.51
CA ASP A 46 -11.73 13.56 13.57
C ASP A 46 -11.87 14.54 14.74
N THR A 47 -11.74 14.05 15.98
CA THR A 47 -11.78 14.89 17.19
C THR A 47 -10.38 15.28 17.68
N PRO A 48 -10.22 16.39 18.43
CA PRO A 48 -8.94 16.79 19.00
C PRO A 48 -8.27 15.69 19.86
N ASP A 49 -9.07 14.91 20.58
CA ASP A 49 -8.56 13.79 21.39
C ASP A 49 -8.01 12.67 20.50
N GLN A 50 -8.69 12.35 19.39
CA GLN A 50 -8.22 11.36 18.41
C GLN A 50 -6.95 11.84 17.71
N GLN A 51 -6.85 13.13 17.36
CA GLN A 51 -5.63 13.71 16.80
C GLN A 51 -4.47 13.61 17.79
N THR A 52 -4.72 13.85 19.08
CA THR A 52 -3.70 13.70 20.13
C THR A 52 -3.22 12.26 20.25
N ILE A 53 -4.12 11.28 20.22
CA ILE A 53 -3.75 9.85 20.24
C ILE A 53 -2.87 9.50 19.04
N VAL A 54 -3.23 9.96 17.84
CA VAL A 54 -2.44 9.71 16.63
C VAL A 54 -1.09 10.44 16.70
N GLN A 55 -1.04 11.64 17.26
CA GLN A 55 0.21 12.37 17.46
C GLN A 55 1.17 11.61 18.38
N ASP A 56 0.69 11.09 19.50
CA ASP A 56 1.48 10.30 20.44
C ASP A 56 1.92 8.96 19.85
N LEU A 57 1.08 8.37 18.99
CA LEU A 57 1.40 7.15 18.24
C LEU A 57 2.51 7.37 17.20
N VAL A 58 2.51 8.52 16.51
CA VAL A 58 3.39 8.80 15.37
C VAL A 58 4.72 9.42 15.80
N LYS A 59 4.76 10.16 16.91
CA LYS A 59 5.96 10.83 17.43
C LYS A 59 7.18 9.89 17.58
N PRO A 60 7.06 8.63 18.02
CA PRO A 60 8.20 7.71 18.10
C PRO A 60 8.78 7.30 16.74
N LEU A 61 8.05 7.44 15.64
CA LEU A 61 8.50 6.99 14.31
C LEU A 61 9.79 7.64 13.86
N GLU A 62 10.05 8.89 14.27
CA GLU A 62 11.29 9.61 13.92
C GLU A 62 12.57 8.89 14.34
N LYS A 63 12.46 8.01 15.35
CA LYS A 63 13.60 7.25 15.91
C LYS A 63 13.43 5.74 15.77
N GLU A 64 12.35 5.28 15.16
CA GLU A 64 12.05 3.85 15.05
C GLU A 64 12.78 3.23 13.86
N THR A 65 13.69 2.30 14.16
CA THR A 65 14.50 1.62 13.15
C THR A 65 13.90 0.30 12.68
N ASP A 66 12.98 -0.29 13.44
CA ASP A 66 12.37 -1.56 13.10
C ASP A 66 11.20 -1.36 12.10
N PRO A 67 11.32 -1.84 10.85
CA PRO A 67 10.28 -1.65 9.84
C PRO A 67 8.96 -2.32 10.23
N LEU A 68 8.97 -3.39 11.04
CA LEU A 68 7.74 -4.04 11.50
C LEU A 68 6.99 -3.15 12.49
N VAL A 69 7.72 -2.42 13.35
CA VAL A 69 7.12 -1.46 14.28
C VAL A 69 6.59 -0.23 13.55
N ARG A 70 7.31 0.25 12.53
CA ARG A 70 6.82 1.35 11.67
C ARG A 70 5.56 0.94 10.92
N GLN A 71 5.54 -0.25 10.32
CA GLN A 71 4.36 -0.81 9.68
C GLN A 71 3.18 -0.92 10.66
N ALA A 72 3.38 -1.50 11.85
CA ALA A 72 2.34 -1.62 12.87
C ALA A 72 1.77 -0.24 13.28
N THR A 73 2.63 0.77 13.34
CA THR A 73 2.21 2.16 13.60
C THR A 73 1.32 2.70 12.48
N LEU A 74 1.67 2.48 11.20
CA LEU A 74 0.82 2.86 10.07
C LEU A 74 -0.52 2.12 10.08
N GLU A 75 -0.50 0.81 10.34
CA GLU A 75 -1.71 -0.02 10.45
C GLU A 75 -2.65 0.49 11.55
N THR A 76 -2.10 0.84 12.71
CA THR A 76 -2.87 1.44 13.81
C THR A 76 -3.37 2.83 13.42
N ALA A 77 -2.53 3.69 12.84
CA ALA A 77 -2.93 5.04 12.41
C ALA A 77 -4.09 4.98 11.41
N ALA A 78 -4.09 4.01 10.49
CA ALA A 78 -5.18 3.80 9.54
C ALA A 78 -6.54 3.46 10.18
N LYS A 79 -6.58 3.07 11.46
CA LYS A 79 -7.85 2.89 12.18
C LYS A 79 -8.49 4.20 12.63
N PHE A 80 -7.72 5.29 12.63
CA PHE A 80 -8.20 6.61 13.00
C PHE A 80 -8.63 7.38 11.77
N ASN A 81 -9.82 7.98 11.83
CA ASN A 81 -10.34 8.83 10.75
C ASN A 81 -9.92 10.30 10.93
N THR A 82 -8.65 10.53 11.29
CA THR A 82 -8.13 11.87 11.53
C THR A 82 -7.35 12.38 10.33
N THR A 83 -7.34 13.70 10.14
CA THR A 83 -6.50 14.34 9.12
C THR A 83 -5.02 13.99 9.34
N LEU A 84 -4.58 13.88 10.60
CA LEU A 84 -3.21 13.50 10.94
C LEU A 84 -2.90 12.07 10.50
N ALA A 85 -3.80 11.11 10.74
CA ALA A 85 -3.64 9.74 10.24
C ALA A 85 -3.49 9.71 8.71
N GLY A 86 -4.24 10.56 7.99
CA GLY A 86 -4.08 10.77 6.53
C GLY A 86 -2.65 11.12 6.15
N LYS A 87 -2.12 12.17 6.79
CA LYS A 87 -0.75 12.63 6.54
C LYS A 87 0.30 11.58 6.90
N THR A 88 0.09 10.83 7.98
CA THR A 88 0.98 9.74 8.40
C THR A 88 1.06 8.63 7.35
N LEU A 89 -0.09 8.19 6.79
CA LEU A 89 -0.09 7.18 5.73
C LEU A 89 0.61 7.67 4.47
N ILE A 90 0.38 8.93 4.08
CA ILE A 90 1.07 9.55 2.93
C ILE A 90 2.58 9.61 3.17
N ALA A 91 3.02 9.96 4.38
CA ALA A 91 4.45 9.97 4.73
C ALA A 91 5.08 8.57 4.65
N GLY A 92 4.32 7.52 4.97
CA GLY A 92 4.76 6.12 4.85
C GLY A 92 5.12 5.70 3.42
N LEU A 93 4.64 6.41 2.39
CA LEU A 93 5.00 6.17 0.99
C LEU A 93 6.48 6.46 0.68
N SER A 94 7.19 7.16 1.58
CA SER A 94 8.62 7.48 1.44
C SER A 94 9.49 6.74 2.45
N ASP A 95 8.99 5.66 3.07
CA ASP A 95 9.78 4.86 4.00
C ASP A 95 10.95 4.14 3.28
N GLU A 96 12.07 3.99 3.98
CA GLU A 96 13.24 3.26 3.47
C GLU A 96 12.91 1.79 3.13
N SER A 97 11.99 1.18 3.86
CA SER A 97 11.63 -0.22 3.70
C SER A 97 10.52 -0.39 2.67
N PRO A 98 10.72 -1.21 1.60
CA PRO A 98 9.68 -1.46 0.61
C PRO A 98 8.43 -2.08 1.23
N PHE A 99 8.57 -2.89 2.29
CA PHE A 99 7.43 -3.48 3.01
C PHE A 99 6.55 -2.41 3.66
N VAL A 100 7.15 -1.35 4.21
CA VAL A 100 6.42 -0.25 4.85
C VAL A 100 5.74 0.61 3.78
N ARG A 101 6.42 0.90 2.67
CA ARG A 101 5.83 1.64 1.54
C ARG A 101 4.65 0.89 0.92
N GLU A 102 4.79 -0.42 0.72
CA GLU A 102 3.72 -1.27 0.23
C GLU A 102 2.52 -1.26 1.18
N ALA A 103 2.77 -1.41 2.49
CA ALA A 103 1.73 -1.32 3.52
C ALA A 103 1.03 0.04 3.48
N ALA A 104 1.77 1.15 3.36
CA ALA A 104 1.20 2.49 3.23
C ALA A 104 0.25 2.59 2.02
N CYS A 105 0.65 2.06 0.86
CA CYS A 105 -0.21 2.01 -0.34
C CYS A 105 -1.50 1.21 -0.08
N ARG A 106 -1.38 -0.01 0.46
CA ARG A 106 -2.53 -0.87 0.77
C ARG A 106 -3.49 -0.21 1.78
N LEU A 107 -2.94 0.46 2.79
CA LEU A 107 -3.73 1.18 3.78
C LEU A 107 -4.46 2.37 3.15
N LEU A 108 -3.81 3.13 2.26
CA LEU A 108 -4.44 4.21 1.49
C LEU A 108 -5.53 3.69 0.53
N ALA A 109 -5.38 2.49 -0.03
CA ALA A 109 -6.44 1.85 -0.82
C ALA A 109 -7.67 1.52 0.05
N SER A 110 -7.45 1.00 1.27
CA SER A 110 -8.53 0.66 2.20
C SER A 110 -9.18 1.88 2.88
N ARG A 111 -8.45 2.98 2.97
CA ARG A 111 -8.87 4.23 3.60
C ARG A 111 -8.58 5.42 2.69
N PRO A 112 -9.51 5.73 1.78
CA PRO A 112 -9.41 6.89 0.90
C PRO A 112 -9.06 8.15 1.69
N THR A 113 -7.96 8.79 1.30
CA THR A 113 -7.36 9.92 2.00
C THR A 113 -7.19 11.07 1.02
N ALA A 114 -7.79 12.21 1.36
CA ALA A 114 -7.67 13.42 0.55
C ALA A 114 -6.19 13.81 0.37
N GLY A 115 -5.78 14.06 -0.88
CA GLY A 115 -4.41 14.43 -1.23
C GLY A 115 -3.45 13.26 -1.43
N ALA A 116 -3.90 12.00 -1.35
CA ALA A 116 -3.03 10.83 -1.58
C ALA A 116 -2.70 10.56 -3.05
N VAL A 117 -3.51 11.05 -3.99
CA VAL A 117 -3.39 10.72 -5.43
C VAL A 117 -2.04 11.13 -6.02
N GLU A 118 -1.54 12.34 -5.75
CA GLU A 118 -0.24 12.77 -6.28
C GLU A 118 0.94 11.99 -5.69
N PRO A 119 1.04 11.82 -4.36
CA PRO A 119 2.04 10.93 -3.76
C PRO A 119 2.03 9.52 -4.35
N LEU A 120 0.84 8.91 -4.49
CA LEU A 120 0.69 7.56 -5.07
C LEU A 120 1.13 7.52 -6.54
N THR A 121 0.80 8.54 -7.32
CA THR A 121 1.26 8.66 -8.72
C THR A 121 2.78 8.77 -8.82
N GLY A 122 3.41 9.47 -7.86
CA GLY A 122 4.86 9.51 -7.71
C GLY A 122 5.45 8.12 -7.48
N VAL A 123 4.88 7.36 -6.54
CA VAL A 123 5.32 5.98 -6.22
C VAL A 123 5.19 5.06 -7.43
N VAL A 124 4.07 5.11 -8.15
CA VAL A 124 3.86 4.33 -9.39
C VAL A 124 4.99 4.55 -10.40
N ARG A 125 5.46 5.80 -10.55
CA ARG A 125 6.47 6.18 -11.54
C ARG A 125 7.91 5.91 -11.10
N GLN A 126 8.20 6.02 -9.81
CA GLN A 126 9.57 6.17 -9.31
C GLN A 126 10.02 5.07 -8.36
N ASP A 127 9.11 4.28 -7.77
CA ASP A 127 9.51 3.25 -6.83
C ASP A 127 10.28 2.11 -7.53
N GLU A 128 11.32 1.62 -6.88
CA GLU A 128 12.15 0.54 -7.40
C GLU A 128 11.46 -0.83 -7.26
N SER A 129 10.61 -0.99 -6.24
CA SER A 129 9.93 -2.25 -5.96
C SER A 129 8.67 -2.37 -6.80
N PHE A 130 8.62 -3.38 -7.66
CA PHE A 130 7.44 -3.68 -8.47
C PHE A 130 6.18 -3.88 -7.62
N ASP A 131 6.28 -4.57 -6.48
CA ASP A 131 5.14 -4.81 -5.59
C ASP A 131 4.59 -3.50 -5.00
N VAL A 132 5.48 -2.55 -4.67
CA VAL A 132 5.08 -1.23 -4.18
C VAL A 132 4.39 -0.43 -5.28
N ARG A 133 4.91 -0.46 -6.51
CA ARG A 133 4.29 0.21 -7.67
C ARG A 133 2.88 -0.33 -7.94
N VAL A 134 2.70 -1.64 -7.88
CA VAL A 134 1.38 -2.28 -8.04
C VAL A 134 0.43 -1.87 -6.92
N ALA A 135 0.88 -1.91 -5.67
CA ALA A 135 0.07 -1.49 -4.53
C ALA A 135 -0.34 -0.01 -4.64
N ALA A 136 0.57 0.85 -5.09
CA ALA A 136 0.28 2.27 -5.31
C ALA A 136 -0.75 2.47 -6.42
N ALA A 137 -0.62 1.74 -7.53
CA ALA A 137 -1.55 1.77 -8.64
C ALA A 137 -2.97 1.35 -8.22
N GLN A 138 -3.09 0.29 -7.43
CA GLN A 138 -4.37 -0.18 -6.87
C GLN A 138 -4.97 0.83 -5.89
N ALA A 139 -4.16 1.63 -5.22
CA ALA A 139 -4.62 2.67 -4.31
C ALA A 139 -5.13 3.94 -5.02
N LEU A 140 -4.81 4.15 -6.31
CA LEU A 140 -5.22 5.36 -7.03
C LEU A 140 -6.75 5.46 -7.20
N GLU A 141 -7.40 4.37 -7.61
CA GLU A 141 -8.85 4.37 -7.83
C GLU A 141 -9.65 4.68 -6.54
N PRO A 142 -9.44 4.00 -5.39
CA PRO A 142 -10.16 4.33 -4.15
C PRO A 142 -9.92 5.77 -3.67
N ASN A 143 -8.77 6.37 -4.01
CA ASN A 143 -8.44 7.74 -3.65
C ASN A 143 -8.97 8.78 -4.65
N GLY A 144 -9.75 8.35 -5.65
CA GLY A 144 -10.43 9.24 -6.60
C GLY A 144 -9.51 9.77 -7.70
N ALA A 145 -8.52 8.99 -8.13
CA ALA A 145 -7.68 9.35 -9.26
C ALA A 145 -8.52 9.49 -10.54
N LYS A 146 -8.24 10.55 -11.29
CA LYS A 146 -8.89 10.82 -12.58
C LYS A 146 -8.19 10.05 -13.71
N PRO A 147 -8.87 9.82 -14.85
CA PRO A 147 -8.29 9.13 -16.00
C PRO A 147 -6.93 9.69 -16.45
N GLU A 148 -6.73 11.00 -16.38
CA GLU A 148 -5.47 11.65 -16.77
C GLU A 148 -4.31 11.26 -15.85
N GLN A 149 -4.60 10.98 -14.57
CA GLN A 149 -3.60 10.59 -13.58
C GLN A 149 -3.21 9.10 -13.70
N LEU A 150 -4.05 8.29 -14.34
CA LEU A 150 -3.78 6.88 -14.62
C LEU A 150 -2.94 6.66 -15.89
N LEU A 151 -2.70 7.71 -16.68
CA LEU A 151 -1.94 7.63 -17.94
C LEU A 151 -0.55 6.99 -17.76
N ALA A 152 0.12 7.29 -16.64
CA ALA A 152 1.44 6.74 -16.34
C ALA A 152 1.46 5.22 -16.17
N LEU A 153 0.33 4.60 -15.80
CA LEU A 153 0.20 3.14 -15.73
C LEU A 153 0.09 2.53 -17.12
N LEU A 154 -0.67 3.17 -18.00
CA LEU A 154 -0.91 2.71 -19.37
C LEU A 154 0.34 2.83 -20.25
N GLU A 155 1.17 3.84 -20.01
CA GLU A 155 2.42 4.06 -20.72
C GLU A 155 3.61 3.31 -20.10
N ASP A 156 3.38 2.55 -19.02
CA ASP A 156 4.45 1.80 -18.37
C ASP A 156 4.99 0.69 -19.28
N PRO A 157 6.31 0.47 -19.35
CA PRO A 157 6.87 -0.61 -20.14
C PRO A 157 6.53 -2.01 -19.62
N ASN A 158 6.12 -2.16 -18.35
CA ASN A 158 5.72 -3.44 -17.79
C ASN A 158 4.24 -3.74 -18.11
N PRO A 159 3.93 -4.84 -18.84
CA PRO A 159 2.55 -5.20 -19.18
C PRO A 159 1.64 -5.39 -17.97
N ALA A 160 2.18 -5.80 -16.81
CA ALA A 160 1.39 -5.94 -15.59
C ALA A 160 0.92 -4.57 -15.06
N MET A 161 1.76 -3.53 -15.17
CA MET A 161 1.37 -2.16 -14.81
C MET A 161 0.32 -1.60 -15.78
N GLN A 162 0.47 -1.90 -17.07
CA GLN A 162 -0.52 -1.53 -18.09
C GLN A 162 -1.87 -2.18 -17.79
N LEU A 163 -1.90 -3.46 -17.40
CA LEU A 163 -3.12 -4.16 -17.02
C LEU A 163 -3.81 -3.49 -15.84
N VAL A 164 -3.07 -3.14 -14.78
CA VAL A 164 -3.62 -2.42 -13.63
C VAL A 164 -4.15 -1.04 -14.06
N GLY A 165 -3.47 -0.34 -14.97
CA GLY A 165 -3.95 0.91 -15.55
C GLY A 165 -5.26 0.76 -16.32
N VAL A 166 -5.38 -0.30 -17.13
CA VAL A 166 -6.60 -0.65 -17.88
C VAL A 166 -7.76 -0.96 -16.93
N GLU A 167 -7.53 -1.75 -15.89
CA GLU A 167 -8.54 -2.08 -14.87
C GLU A 167 -8.99 -0.82 -14.12
N ALA A 168 -8.06 0.00 -13.66
CA ALA A 168 -8.37 1.26 -12.98
C ALA A 168 -9.16 2.22 -13.87
N MET A 169 -8.81 2.32 -15.16
CA MET A 169 -9.52 3.15 -16.13
C MET A 169 -10.92 2.64 -16.44
N ARG A 170 -11.08 1.32 -16.55
CA ARG A 170 -12.40 0.69 -16.71
C ARG A 170 -13.29 1.03 -15.52
N ASN A 171 -12.78 0.90 -14.30
CA ASN A 171 -13.53 1.19 -13.08
C ASN A 171 -13.87 2.68 -12.96
N ALA A 172 -12.90 3.57 -13.22
CA ALA A 172 -13.08 5.01 -13.12
C ALA A 172 -14.02 5.59 -14.18
N THR A 173 -14.04 5.03 -15.40
CA THR A 173 -14.82 5.59 -16.52
C THR A 173 -16.08 4.81 -16.88
N GLY A 174 -16.20 3.56 -16.41
CA GLY A 174 -17.26 2.64 -16.80
C GLY A 174 -17.19 2.16 -18.25
N LYS A 175 -16.14 2.52 -19.01
CA LYS A 175 -15.96 2.13 -20.41
C LYS A 175 -15.08 0.90 -20.52
N ASP A 176 -15.55 -0.11 -21.24
CA ASP A 176 -14.80 -1.34 -21.50
C ASP A 176 -14.26 -1.41 -22.94
N TYR A 177 -12.97 -1.08 -23.07
CA TYR A 177 -12.24 -1.25 -24.34
C TYR A 177 -11.57 -2.63 -24.45
N GLY A 178 -11.76 -3.53 -23.48
CA GLY A 178 -11.06 -4.81 -23.40
C GLY A 178 -9.64 -4.61 -22.89
N GLY A 179 -8.66 -5.31 -23.48
CA GLY A 179 -7.24 -5.12 -23.20
C GLY A 179 -6.55 -4.07 -24.09
N ASP A 180 -7.31 -3.24 -24.80
CA ASP A 180 -6.77 -2.24 -25.73
C ASP A 180 -6.25 -1.02 -24.96
N VAL A 181 -4.96 -1.08 -24.59
CA VAL A 181 -4.26 0.00 -23.89
C VAL A 181 -4.30 1.31 -24.70
N ALA A 182 -4.22 1.25 -26.03
CA ALA A 182 -4.21 2.45 -26.88
C ALA A 182 -5.55 3.21 -26.81
N ALA A 183 -6.68 2.49 -26.72
CA ALA A 183 -7.98 3.09 -26.51
C ALA A 183 -8.11 3.78 -25.14
N TYR A 184 -7.55 3.19 -24.09
CA TYR A 184 -7.51 3.83 -22.77
C TYR A 184 -6.56 5.03 -22.73
N VAL A 185 -5.43 4.99 -23.44
CA VAL A 185 -4.52 6.14 -23.57
C VAL A 185 -5.20 7.30 -24.29
N ALA A 186 -5.88 7.04 -25.41
CA ALA A 186 -6.66 8.04 -26.13
C ALA A 186 -7.73 8.65 -25.22
N LEU A 187 -8.45 7.83 -24.45
CA LEU A 187 -9.44 8.29 -23.48
C LEU A 187 -8.83 9.20 -22.42
N ALA A 188 -7.69 8.82 -21.82
CA ALA A 188 -6.99 9.62 -20.83
C ALA A 188 -6.49 10.96 -21.38
N ARG A 189 -6.26 11.07 -22.69
CA ARG A 189 -5.88 12.30 -23.37
C ARG A 189 -7.07 13.13 -23.87
N GLY A 190 -8.30 12.63 -23.71
CA GLY A 190 -9.52 13.27 -24.25
C GLY A 190 -9.68 13.11 -25.76
N GLU A 191 -8.93 12.19 -26.37
CA GLU A 191 -8.98 11.86 -27.80
C GLU A 191 -10.03 10.78 -28.09
N ALA A 192 -10.48 10.69 -29.34
CA ALA A 192 -11.35 9.60 -29.76
C ALA A 192 -10.55 8.29 -29.79
N PRO A 193 -11.07 7.18 -29.21
CA PRO A 193 -10.38 5.91 -29.23
C PRO A 193 -10.18 5.43 -30.67
N PRO A 194 -9.03 4.81 -30.99
CA PRO A 194 -8.76 4.30 -32.32
C PRO A 194 -9.82 3.26 -32.69
N ALA A 195 -10.12 3.15 -34.00
CA ALA A 195 -11.03 2.13 -34.49
C ALA A 195 -10.52 0.74 -34.09
N ARG A 196 -11.36 -0.06 -33.43
CA ARG A 196 -11.02 -1.44 -33.07
C ARG A 196 -10.70 -2.23 -34.33
N GLU A 197 -9.44 -2.55 -34.54
CA GLU A 197 -9.11 -3.55 -35.57
C GLU A 197 -9.63 -4.91 -35.10
N PRO A 198 -10.41 -5.64 -35.92
CA PRO A 198 -10.84 -6.97 -35.56
C PRO A 198 -9.61 -7.85 -35.26
N THR A 199 -9.52 -8.42 -34.06
CA THR A 199 -8.41 -9.27 -33.62
C THR A 199 -8.43 -10.64 -34.29
N SER A 200 -9.59 -11.05 -34.80
CA SER A 200 -9.76 -12.29 -35.55
C SER A 200 -9.38 -12.08 -37.01
N VAL A 201 -8.51 -12.96 -37.53
CA VAL A 201 -8.25 -13.06 -38.97
C VAL A 201 -9.55 -13.29 -39.74
N ALA A 202 -10.48 -14.09 -39.20
CA ALA A 202 -11.78 -14.37 -39.84
C ALA A 202 -12.66 -13.11 -39.98
N ALA A 203 -12.52 -12.14 -39.08
CA ALA A 203 -13.21 -10.84 -39.18
C ALA A 203 -12.45 -9.83 -40.06
N ARG A 204 -11.22 -10.16 -40.48
CA ARG A 204 -10.42 -9.41 -41.48
C ARG A 204 -10.58 -9.97 -42.89
N VAL A 205 -11.11 -11.19 -43.05
CA VAL A 205 -11.44 -11.75 -44.37
C VAL A 205 -12.74 -11.07 -44.82
N PRO A 206 -12.78 -10.41 -45.99
CA PRO A 206 -14.03 -9.94 -46.57
C PRO A 206 -14.98 -11.15 -46.73
N ASP A 207 -16.29 -10.98 -46.55
CA ASP A 207 -17.34 -12.03 -46.74
C ASP A 207 -17.33 -12.72 -48.12
N TRP A 208 -16.35 -12.43 -48.98
CA TRP A 208 -16.12 -13.02 -50.27
C TRP A 208 -15.29 -14.31 -50.16
N VAL A 209 -15.90 -15.35 -49.62
CA VAL A 209 -15.45 -16.72 -49.85
C VAL A 209 -16.50 -17.43 -50.72
N PRO A 210 -16.36 -17.39 -52.06
CA PRO A 210 -17.23 -18.12 -52.95
C PRO A 210 -16.72 -19.57 -53.01
N PHE A 211 -17.04 -20.39 -52.01
CA PHE A 211 -16.81 -21.83 -52.12
C PHE A 211 -18.15 -22.57 -52.16
N PHE A 212 -18.32 -23.24 -53.31
CA PHE A 212 -19.35 -24.17 -53.73
C PHE A 212 -19.42 -25.43 -52.87
#